data_AF-A0A101HJ96-F1
#
_entry.id   AF-A0A101HJ96-F1
#
_cell.length_a   1.000
_cell.length_b   1.000
_cell.length_c   1.000
_cell.angle_alpha   90.00
_cell.angle_beta   90.00
_cell.angle_gamma   90.00
#
_symmetry.space_group_name_H-M   'P 1'
#
loop_
_entity.id
_entity.type
_entity.pdbx_description
1 polymer ?
#
loop_
_entity_poly.entity_id
_entity_poly.type
_entity_poly.pdbx_seq_one_letter_code
_entity_poly.pdbx_strand_id
1 'polypeptide(L)'
;MSNILDAIRIFLVNLHPLWVYLFLSIAGLFVYWRGCTETRKDRSSIFDTFIISIVLGLLMGRVSFLSINWSEYGRYAWYFLPYERYGDTVYMFRLLPWRLFRIWDGGLTIFVAMVTFVLILTLLVLFSRKWKWYQLFFPIYFSMSSMLGLSFIYLGIIESYKGWIIRGLLLVFLPLIFWSISKILLLVIKNGVKRRKFLVYIGVLIVTLSTVYISYEYLSDSVSTFELVSVILLLLWTAVMDIYTFIEINKPNVEIEKVSSVRAVDIEINQPIRIKK
;
A
#
# COMPACT_ATOMS: atom_id res chain seq x y z
N MET A 1 17.54 -28.80 -11.48
CA MET A 1 16.97 -27.44 -11.30
C MET A 1 15.46 -27.40 -11.62
N SER A 2 14.94 -28.23 -12.54
CA SER A 2 13.50 -28.45 -12.75
C SER A 2 12.77 -28.93 -11.48
N ASN A 3 13.30 -29.94 -10.80
CA ASN A 3 12.63 -30.58 -9.65
C ASN A 3 12.34 -29.64 -8.47
N ILE A 4 13.13 -28.58 -8.26
CA ILE A 4 12.92 -27.62 -7.16
C ILE A 4 11.80 -26.64 -7.51
N LEU A 5 11.80 -26.11 -8.73
CA LEU A 5 10.74 -25.18 -9.18
C LEU A 5 9.39 -25.90 -9.27
N ASP A 6 9.39 -27.16 -9.72
CA ASP A 6 8.18 -27.98 -9.77
C ASP A 6 7.66 -28.29 -8.37
N ALA A 7 8.54 -28.60 -7.41
CA ALA A 7 8.15 -28.80 -6.01
C ALA A 7 7.57 -27.52 -5.38
N ILE A 8 8.18 -26.36 -5.62
CA ILE A 8 7.68 -25.06 -5.15
C ILE A 8 6.30 -24.76 -5.77
N ARG A 9 6.14 -25.03 -7.06
CA ARG A 9 4.86 -24.83 -7.77
C ARG A 9 3.76 -25.70 -7.16
N ILE A 10 4.01 -27.00 -6.98
CA ILE A 10 3.04 -27.92 -6.38
C ILE A 10 2.66 -27.47 -4.97
N PHE A 11 3.63 -27.02 -4.17
CA PHE A 11 3.37 -26.47 -2.85
C PHE A 11 2.47 -25.22 -2.90
N LEU A 12 2.77 -24.27 -3.79
CA LEU A 12 2.02 -23.01 -3.91
C LEU A 12 0.60 -23.20 -4.47
N VAL A 13 0.39 -24.16 -5.38
CA VAL A 13 -0.94 -24.50 -5.91
C VAL A 13 -1.83 -25.10 -4.83
N ASN A 14 -1.26 -25.90 -3.92
CA ASN A 14 -1.99 -26.52 -2.81
C ASN A 14 -2.16 -25.58 -1.61
N LEU A 15 -1.49 -24.42 -1.60
CA LEU A 15 -1.56 -23.47 -0.52
C LEU A 15 -2.90 -22.74 -0.56
N HIS A 16 -3.61 -22.72 0.56
CA HIS A 16 -4.89 -22.02 0.65
C HIS A 16 -4.69 -20.51 0.38
N PRO A 17 -5.51 -19.87 -0.49
CA PRO A 17 -5.31 -18.48 -0.94
C PRO A 17 -5.19 -17.46 0.20
N LEU A 18 -5.87 -17.68 1.34
CA LEU A 18 -5.74 -16.81 2.52
C LEU A 18 -4.31 -16.71 3.04
N TRP A 19 -3.54 -17.80 3.03
CA TRP A 19 -2.14 -17.76 3.47
C TRP A 19 -1.28 -16.92 2.52
N VAL A 20 -1.57 -16.98 1.22
CA VAL A 20 -0.92 -16.16 0.21
C VAL A 20 -1.23 -14.69 0.48
N TYR A 21 -2.50 -14.31 0.63
CA TYR A 21 -2.89 -12.93 0.92
C TYR A 21 -2.31 -12.42 2.24
N LEU A 22 -2.25 -13.27 3.27
CA LEU A 22 -1.63 -12.92 4.54
C LEU A 22 -0.14 -12.64 4.37
N PHE A 23 0.59 -13.49 3.65
CA PHE A 23 2.02 -13.29 3.39
C PHE A 23 2.29 -12.01 2.60
N LEU A 24 1.50 -11.76 1.55
CA LEU A 24 1.56 -10.52 0.77
C LEU A 24 1.33 -9.29 1.65
N SER A 25 0.31 -9.36 2.52
CA SER A 25 -0.02 -8.27 3.45
C SER A 25 1.10 -8.01 4.45
N ILE A 26 1.72 -9.06 5.00
CA ILE A 26 2.86 -8.93 5.93
C ILE A 26 4.06 -8.29 5.23
N ALA A 27 4.36 -8.68 4.00
CA ALA A 27 5.46 -8.09 3.23
C ALA A 27 5.21 -6.60 2.94
N GLY A 28 4.00 -6.24 2.50
CA GLY A 28 3.59 -4.85 2.31
C GLY A 28 3.66 -4.03 3.60
N LEU A 29 3.20 -4.61 4.71
CA LEU A 29 3.23 -3.99 6.03
C LEU A 29 4.64 -3.72 6.49
N PHE A 30 5.56 -4.67 6.27
CA PHE A 30 6.96 -4.51 6.61
C PHE A 30 7.59 -3.32 5.89
N VAL A 31 7.35 -3.18 4.59
CA VAL A 31 7.85 -2.04 3.79
C VAL A 31 7.26 -0.72 4.29
N TYR A 32 5.94 -0.67 4.51
CA TYR A 32 5.24 0.52 4.98
C TYR A 32 5.69 0.93 6.39
N TRP A 33 5.70 -0.02 7.33
CA TRP A 33 6.15 0.16 8.70
C TRP A 33 7.59 0.64 8.75
N ARG A 34 8.49 0.00 8.00
CA ARG A 34 9.90 0.40 7.97
C ARG A 34 10.05 1.87 7.54
N GLY A 35 9.38 2.28 6.46
CA GLY A 35 9.40 3.67 6.00
C GLY A 35 8.82 4.66 7.02
N CYS A 36 7.74 4.28 7.71
CA CYS A 36 7.12 5.12 8.73
C CYS A 36 7.95 5.22 10.02
N THR A 37 8.68 4.17 10.40
CA THR A 37 9.54 4.19 11.60
C THR A 37 10.71 5.17 11.46
N GLU A 38 11.27 5.32 10.26
CA GLU A 38 12.33 6.31 10.00
C GLU A 38 11.85 7.76 10.20
N THR A 39 10.54 7.99 10.09
CA THR A 39 9.90 9.30 10.25
C THR A 39 9.19 9.46 11.60
N ARG A 40 9.42 8.52 12.54
CA ARG A 40 8.93 8.52 13.92
C ARG A 40 7.41 8.62 14.05
N LYS A 41 6.66 7.97 13.15
CA LYS A 41 5.20 7.87 13.28
C LYS A 41 4.81 6.89 14.38
N ASP A 42 3.63 7.10 14.95
CA ASP A 42 3.08 6.22 15.97
C ASP A 42 2.81 4.82 15.39
N ARG A 43 3.29 3.81 16.10
CA ARG A 43 3.20 2.40 15.68
C ARG A 43 1.76 1.95 15.55
N SER A 44 0.90 2.28 16.50
CA SER A 44 -0.50 1.86 16.50
C SER A 44 -1.22 2.34 15.24
N SER A 45 -1.08 3.63 14.95
CA SER A 45 -1.70 4.29 13.80
C SER A 45 -1.21 3.76 12.44
N ILE A 46 0.05 3.31 12.34
CA ILE A 46 0.58 2.66 11.13
C ILE A 46 -0.19 1.37 10.85
N PHE A 47 -0.39 0.52 11.86
CA PHE A 47 -1.12 -0.74 11.69
C PHE A 47 -2.59 -0.49 11.38
N ASP A 48 -3.26 0.43 12.09
CA ASP A 48 -4.68 0.74 11.86
C ASP A 48 -4.92 1.17 10.42
N THR A 49 -4.15 2.15 9.94
CA THR A 49 -4.32 2.70 8.59
C THR A 49 -4.03 1.66 7.52
N PHE A 50 -3.01 0.82 7.73
CA PHE A 50 -2.66 -0.24 6.81
C PHE A 50 -3.73 -1.34 6.74
N ILE A 51 -4.19 -1.85 7.90
CA ILE A 51 -5.19 -2.92 7.97
C ILE A 51 -6.51 -2.47 7.33
N ILE A 52 -6.98 -1.26 7.68
CA ILE A 52 -8.21 -0.71 7.07
C ILE A 52 -8.07 -0.62 5.55
N SER A 53 -6.92 -0.16 5.06
CA SER A 53 -6.67 -0.01 3.62
C SER A 53 -6.63 -1.36 2.90
N ILE A 54 -6.01 -2.39 3.50
CA ILE A 54 -5.99 -3.74 2.92
C ILE A 54 -7.37 -4.35 2.91
N VAL A 55 -8.11 -4.29 4.02
CA VAL A 55 -9.45 -4.89 4.12
C VAL A 55 -10.37 -4.29 3.07
N LEU A 56 -10.40 -2.96 2.95
CA LEU A 56 -11.21 -2.28 1.96
C LEU A 56 -10.70 -2.52 0.53
N GLY A 57 -9.39 -2.61 0.33
CA GLY A 57 -8.79 -2.99 -0.95
C GLY A 57 -9.21 -4.39 -1.40
N LEU A 58 -9.17 -5.38 -0.51
CA LEU A 58 -9.61 -6.75 -0.78
C LEU A 58 -11.10 -6.82 -1.09
N LEU A 59 -11.93 -6.08 -0.36
CA LEU A 59 -13.36 -5.98 -0.64
C LEU A 59 -13.61 -5.42 -2.05
N MET A 60 -12.93 -4.35 -2.42
CA MET A 60 -13.10 -3.76 -3.76
C MET A 60 -12.58 -4.68 -4.87
N GLY A 61 -11.44 -5.34 -4.67
CA GLY A 61 -10.92 -6.35 -5.59
C GLY A 61 -11.84 -7.55 -5.75
N ARG A 62 -12.62 -7.89 -4.72
CA ARG A 62 -13.65 -8.93 -4.79
C ARG A 62 -14.90 -8.45 -5.53
N VAL A 63 -15.34 -7.22 -5.27
CA VAL A 63 -16.46 -6.60 -6.00
C VAL A 63 -16.15 -6.52 -7.48
N SER A 64 -14.95 -6.10 -7.87
CA SER A 64 -14.54 -6.06 -9.28
C SER A 64 -14.51 -7.44 -9.90
N PHE A 65 -13.97 -8.45 -9.21
CA PHE A 65 -13.92 -9.82 -9.72
C PHE A 65 -15.30 -10.41 -10.00
N LEU A 66 -16.26 -10.23 -9.08
CA LEU A 66 -17.64 -10.69 -9.29
C LEU A 66 -18.33 -9.92 -10.41
N SER A 67 -18.04 -8.63 -10.56
CA SER A 67 -18.63 -7.78 -11.60
C SER A 67 -18.10 -8.14 -12.99
N ILE A 68 -16.81 -8.46 -13.12
CA ILE A 68 -16.20 -8.92 -14.37
C ILE A 68 -16.83 -10.25 -14.81
N ASN A 69 -17.07 -11.16 -13.86
CA ASN A 69 -17.62 -12.49 -14.11
C ASN A 69 -19.14 -12.56 -13.90
N TRP A 70 -19.86 -11.43 -14.04
CA TRP A 70 -21.27 -11.34 -13.67
C TRP A 70 -22.18 -12.31 -14.44
N SER A 71 -21.80 -12.71 -15.66
CA SER A 71 -22.53 -13.71 -16.46
C SER A 71 -22.65 -15.07 -15.77
N GLU A 72 -21.66 -15.43 -14.94
CA GLU A 72 -21.66 -16.65 -14.13
C GLU A 72 -22.34 -16.43 -12.78
N TYR A 73 -22.04 -15.30 -12.13
CA TYR A 73 -22.50 -15.02 -10.76
C TYR A 73 -23.94 -14.51 -10.68
N GLY A 74 -24.46 -13.87 -11.74
CA GLY A 74 -25.83 -13.36 -11.79
C GLY A 74 -26.89 -14.46 -11.83
N ARG A 75 -26.50 -15.73 -12.04
CA ARG A 75 -27.40 -16.90 -12.03
C ARG A 75 -27.73 -17.39 -10.62
N TYR A 76 -26.98 -16.95 -9.60
CA TYR A 76 -27.21 -17.39 -8.23
C TYR A 76 -28.36 -16.61 -7.60
N ALA A 77 -29.17 -17.30 -6.80
CA ALA A 77 -30.29 -16.67 -6.11
C ALA A 77 -29.78 -15.62 -5.10
N TRP A 78 -30.51 -14.50 -5.04
CA TRP A 78 -30.36 -13.51 -3.98
C TRP A 78 -31.10 -14.02 -2.75
N TYR A 79 -30.34 -14.38 -1.72
CA TYR A 79 -30.89 -14.92 -0.49
C TYR A 79 -30.08 -14.46 0.71
N PHE A 80 -30.81 -13.94 1.70
CA PHE A 80 -30.20 -13.28 2.84
C PHE A 80 -29.65 -14.27 3.89
N LEU A 81 -29.94 -15.57 3.82
CA LEU A 81 -29.26 -16.52 4.71
C LEU A 81 -27.84 -16.83 4.18
N PRO A 82 -26.81 -16.82 5.06
CA PRO A 82 -25.43 -17.05 4.66
C PRO A 82 -25.11 -18.53 4.37
N TYR A 83 -26.12 -19.39 4.37
CA TYR A 83 -25.97 -20.82 4.12
C TYR A 83 -27.14 -21.38 3.33
N GLU A 84 -26.86 -22.46 2.62
CA GLU A 84 -27.85 -23.23 1.87
C GLU A 84 -27.63 -24.71 2.16
N ARG A 85 -28.70 -25.42 2.54
CA ARG A 85 -28.65 -26.86 2.84
C ARG A 85 -29.16 -27.65 1.65
N TYR A 86 -28.34 -28.57 1.14
CA TYR A 86 -28.73 -29.55 0.13
C TYR A 86 -28.55 -30.95 0.72
N GLY A 87 -29.65 -31.62 1.06
CA GLY A 87 -29.59 -32.88 1.79
C GLY A 87 -28.86 -32.71 3.13
N ASP A 88 -27.73 -33.39 3.29
CA ASP A 88 -26.93 -33.36 4.52
C ASP A 88 -25.74 -32.39 4.48
N THR A 89 -25.49 -31.72 3.35
CA THR A 89 -24.40 -30.76 3.23
C THR A 89 -24.88 -29.32 3.38
N VAL A 90 -24.13 -28.52 4.16
CA VAL A 90 -24.37 -27.10 4.35
C VAL A 90 -23.31 -26.31 3.60
N TYR A 91 -23.73 -25.54 2.60
CA TYR A 91 -22.85 -24.67 1.83
C TYR A 91 -22.93 -23.24 2.36
N MET A 92 -21.84 -22.78 2.97
CA MET A 92 -21.72 -21.40 3.44
C MET A 92 -21.33 -20.45 2.30
N PHE A 93 -21.92 -19.25 2.29
CA PHE A 93 -21.60 -18.13 1.39
C PHE A 93 -21.69 -18.45 -0.11
N ARG A 94 -22.58 -19.37 -0.52
CA ARG A 94 -22.82 -19.73 -1.93
C ARG A 94 -23.66 -18.68 -2.67
N LEU A 95 -24.65 -18.12 -1.97
CA LEU A 95 -25.68 -17.23 -2.52
C LEU A 95 -25.24 -15.76 -2.52
N LEU A 96 -25.92 -14.92 -3.29
CA LEU A 96 -25.75 -13.47 -3.22
C LEU A 96 -26.58 -12.93 -2.04
N PRO A 97 -26.09 -11.95 -1.27
CA PRO A 97 -24.85 -11.18 -1.46
C PRO A 97 -23.61 -11.83 -0.83
N TRP A 98 -23.78 -12.93 -0.11
CA TRP A 98 -22.77 -13.56 0.76
C TRP A 98 -21.46 -13.95 0.07
N ARG A 99 -21.51 -14.20 -1.23
CA ARG A 99 -20.33 -14.50 -2.05
C ARG A 99 -19.30 -13.37 -2.14
N LEU A 100 -19.71 -12.14 -1.84
CA LEU A 100 -18.80 -11.00 -1.63
C LEU A 100 -17.83 -11.23 -0.48
N PHE A 101 -18.23 -11.98 0.54
CA PHE A 101 -17.39 -12.27 1.70
C PHE A 101 -16.48 -13.49 1.50
N ARG A 102 -16.69 -14.27 0.44
CA ARG A 102 -15.88 -15.46 0.11
C ARG A 102 -14.57 -15.05 -0.56
N ILE A 103 -13.71 -14.33 0.17
CA ILE A 103 -12.40 -13.85 -0.34
C ILE A 103 -11.39 -15.01 -0.44
N TRP A 104 -11.64 -16.12 0.26
CA TRP A 104 -10.75 -17.27 0.31
C TRP A 104 -10.80 -18.21 -0.88
N ASP A 105 -11.69 -17.99 -1.86
CA ASP A 105 -11.76 -18.81 -3.07
C ASP A 105 -10.75 -18.38 -4.16
N GLY A 106 -9.93 -17.36 -3.90
CA GLY A 106 -8.90 -16.86 -4.82
C GLY A 106 -9.43 -15.93 -5.92
N GLY A 107 -10.75 -15.73 -6.01
CA GLY A 107 -11.37 -14.87 -7.02
C GLY A 107 -11.26 -13.39 -6.66
N LEU A 108 -10.12 -12.78 -6.97
CA LEU A 108 -9.84 -11.39 -6.62
C LEU A 108 -9.05 -10.69 -7.74
N THR A 109 -9.50 -9.51 -8.15
CA THR A 109 -8.75 -8.67 -9.08
C THR A 109 -7.64 -7.95 -8.32
N ILE A 110 -6.43 -8.53 -8.31
CA ILE A 110 -5.30 -8.07 -7.49
C ILE A 110 -4.96 -6.61 -7.77
N PHE A 111 -4.93 -6.21 -9.04
CA PHE A 111 -4.60 -4.83 -9.41
C PHE A 111 -5.57 -3.81 -8.82
N VAL A 112 -6.88 -4.06 -8.95
CA VAL A 112 -7.93 -3.20 -8.39
C VAL A 112 -7.78 -3.10 -6.88
N ALA A 113 -7.47 -4.21 -6.20
CA ALA A 113 -7.23 -4.22 -4.76
C ALA A 113 -6.03 -3.36 -4.37
N MET A 114 -4.93 -3.43 -5.12
CA MET A 114 -3.71 -2.64 -4.87
C MET A 114 -3.92 -1.15 -5.11
N VAL A 115 -4.62 -0.77 -6.19
CA VAL A 115 -4.95 0.65 -6.46
C VAL A 115 -5.89 1.18 -5.37
N THR A 116 -6.90 0.42 -5.00
CA THR A 116 -7.83 0.80 -3.93
C THR A 116 -7.11 0.95 -2.58
N PHE A 117 -6.20 0.02 -2.26
CA PHE A 117 -5.35 0.10 -1.07
C PHE A 117 -4.58 1.43 -1.02
N VAL A 118 -3.94 1.83 -2.12
CA VAL A 118 -3.19 3.10 -2.19
C VAL A 118 -4.09 4.30 -2.00
N LEU A 119 -5.25 4.32 -2.66
CA LEU A 119 -6.21 5.43 -2.55
C LEU A 119 -6.70 5.59 -1.10
N ILE A 120 -7.13 4.49 -0.47
CA ILE A 120 -7.64 4.52 0.90
C ILE A 120 -6.54 4.91 1.89
N LEU A 121 -5.34 4.34 1.74
CA LEU A 121 -4.22 4.66 2.62
C LEU A 121 -3.84 6.14 2.49
N THR A 122 -3.87 6.68 1.28
CA THR A 122 -3.67 8.11 1.00
C THR A 122 -4.72 8.96 1.70
N LEU A 123 -6.01 8.61 1.60
CA LEU A 123 -7.09 9.33 2.26
C LEU A 123 -6.94 9.32 3.79
N LEU A 124 -6.67 8.16 4.38
CA LEU A 124 -6.48 8.03 5.83
C LEU A 124 -5.28 8.85 6.32
N VAL A 125 -4.19 8.85 5.56
CA VAL A 125 -2.99 9.63 5.87
C VAL A 125 -3.24 11.13 5.83
N LEU A 126 -3.87 11.61 4.75
CA LEU A 126 -4.03 13.04 4.51
C LEU A 126 -5.13 13.64 5.41
N PHE A 127 -6.27 12.96 5.53
CA PHE A 127 -7.44 13.51 6.22
C PHE A 127 -7.54 13.11 7.70
N SER A 128 -7.30 11.82 8.02
CA SER A 128 -7.45 11.33 9.40
C SER A 128 -6.22 11.64 10.24
N ARG A 129 -5.03 11.23 9.76
CA ARG A 129 -3.78 11.37 10.53
C ARG A 129 -3.04 12.69 10.31
N LYS A 130 -3.30 13.38 9.19
CA LYS A 130 -2.65 14.65 8.80
C LYS A 130 -1.12 14.58 8.85
N TRP A 131 -0.57 13.44 8.44
CA TRP A 131 0.89 13.26 8.38
C TRP A 131 1.49 13.99 7.18
N LYS A 132 2.73 14.48 7.32
CA LYS A 132 3.46 15.12 6.23
C LYS A 132 3.57 14.17 5.03
N TRP A 133 3.11 14.59 3.87
CA TRP A 133 2.90 13.70 2.73
C TRP A 133 4.21 13.23 2.12
N TYR A 134 5.19 14.12 1.97
CA TYR A 134 6.52 13.79 1.45
C TYR A 134 7.23 12.68 2.23
N GLN A 135 6.85 12.46 3.50
CA GLN A 135 7.40 11.41 4.36
C GLN A 135 6.77 10.03 4.09
N LEU A 136 5.54 10.01 3.59
CA LEU A 136 4.77 8.78 3.42
C LEU A 136 4.53 8.38 1.98
N PHE A 137 4.66 9.31 1.04
CA PHE A 137 4.43 9.06 -0.37
C PHE A 137 5.18 7.81 -0.84
N PHE A 138 6.49 7.75 -0.59
CA PHE A 138 7.32 6.60 -0.98
C PHE A 138 6.99 5.33 -0.20
N PRO A 139 6.86 5.33 1.15
CA PRO A 139 6.40 4.14 1.88
C PRO A 139 5.08 3.56 1.39
N ILE A 140 4.09 4.38 1.07
CA ILE A 140 2.78 3.95 0.57
C ILE A 140 2.95 3.30 -0.81
N TYR A 141 3.61 4.00 -1.73
CA TYR A 141 3.81 3.49 -3.08
C TYR A 141 4.61 2.20 -3.10
N PHE A 142 5.73 2.14 -2.37
CA PHE A 142 6.57 0.94 -2.32
C PHE A 142 5.90 -0.24 -1.62
N SER A 143 5.03 0.03 -0.64
CA SER A 143 4.23 -1.03 -0.03
C SER A 143 3.31 -1.67 -1.08
N MET A 144 2.59 -0.85 -1.85
CA MET A 144 1.75 -1.33 -2.95
C MET A 144 2.57 -2.05 -4.02
N SER A 145 3.69 -1.47 -4.48
CA SER A 145 4.51 -2.07 -5.53
C SER A 145 5.10 -3.41 -5.10
N SER A 146 5.49 -3.53 -3.82
CA SER A 146 6.01 -4.80 -3.27
C SER A 146 4.92 -5.86 -3.22
N MET A 147 3.71 -5.51 -2.76
CA MET A 147 2.58 -6.43 -2.72
C MET A 147 2.17 -6.88 -4.13
N LEU A 148 2.11 -5.94 -5.08
CA LEU A 148 1.83 -6.23 -6.49
C LEU A 148 2.93 -7.11 -7.11
N GLY A 149 4.20 -6.79 -6.85
CA GLY A 149 5.34 -7.54 -7.36
C GLY A 149 5.39 -8.97 -6.84
N LEU A 150 5.16 -9.18 -5.54
CA LEU A 150 5.05 -10.53 -4.96
C LEU A 150 3.85 -11.30 -5.53
N SER A 151 2.74 -10.61 -5.82
CA SER A 151 1.58 -11.21 -6.46
C SER A 151 1.90 -11.70 -7.87
N PHE A 152 2.65 -10.93 -8.66
CA PHE A 152 3.11 -11.36 -9.98
C PHE A 152 4.11 -12.52 -9.92
N ILE A 153 5.00 -12.55 -8.94
CA ILE A 153 5.89 -13.70 -8.73
C ILE A 153 5.07 -14.95 -8.42
N TYR A 154 4.11 -14.84 -7.50
CA TYR A 154 3.22 -15.95 -7.14
C TYR A 154 2.45 -16.49 -8.34
N LEU A 155 1.76 -15.62 -9.07
CA LEU A 155 1.00 -16.00 -10.26
C LEU A 155 1.91 -16.56 -11.37
N GLY A 156 3.09 -15.97 -11.58
CA GLY A 156 4.07 -16.43 -12.56
C GLY A 156 4.61 -17.83 -12.25
N ILE A 157 4.74 -18.19 -10.97
CA ILE A 157 5.15 -19.55 -10.58
C ILE A 157 4.01 -20.56 -10.83
N ILE A 158 2.77 -20.21 -10.48
CA ILE A 158 1.59 -21.09 -10.67
C ILE A 158 1.36 -21.38 -12.15
N GLU A 159 1.34 -20.32 -12.96
CA GLU A 159 1.11 -20.39 -14.41
C GLU A 159 2.37 -20.81 -15.18
N SER A 160 3.52 -20.98 -14.51
CA SER A 160 4.81 -21.26 -15.14
C SER A 160 5.21 -20.22 -16.20
N TYR A 161 4.75 -18.98 -16.04
CA TYR A 161 5.01 -17.88 -16.95
C TYR A 161 6.16 -16.99 -16.46
N LYS A 162 7.32 -17.13 -17.11
CA LYS A 162 8.55 -16.41 -16.73
C LYS A 162 8.42 -14.89 -16.79
N GLY A 163 7.59 -14.36 -17.69
CA GLY A 163 7.39 -12.91 -17.85
C GLY A 163 6.90 -12.27 -16.55
N TRP A 164 5.87 -12.85 -15.92
CA TRP A 164 5.33 -12.33 -14.65
C TRP A 164 6.33 -12.42 -13.50
N ILE A 165 7.17 -13.47 -13.46
CA ILE A 165 8.23 -13.58 -12.45
C ILE A 165 9.23 -12.42 -12.58
N ILE A 166 9.70 -12.13 -13.79
CA ILE A 166 10.66 -11.04 -14.05
C ILE A 166 10.03 -9.68 -13.69
N ARG A 167 8.80 -9.43 -14.14
CA ARG A 167 8.04 -8.21 -13.84
C ARG A 167 7.86 -8.02 -12.33
N GLY A 168 7.50 -9.09 -11.63
CA GLY A 168 7.30 -9.07 -10.19
C GLY A 168 8.60 -8.81 -9.42
N LEU A 169 9.71 -9.43 -9.83
CA LEU A 169 11.03 -9.16 -9.25
C LEU A 169 11.42 -7.69 -9.41
N LEU A 170 11.23 -7.10 -10.59
CA LEU A 170 11.52 -5.69 -10.85
C LEU A 170 10.80 -4.79 -9.84
N LEU A 171 9.50 -5.02 -9.59
CA LEU A 171 8.71 -4.24 -8.64
C LEU A 171 9.13 -4.42 -7.19
N VAL A 172 9.50 -5.65 -6.77
CA VAL A 172 9.99 -5.94 -5.43
C VAL A 172 11.37 -5.30 -5.17
N PHE A 173 12.21 -5.18 -6.19
CA PHE A 173 13.51 -4.52 -6.06
C PHE A 173 13.43 -2.99 -5.95
N LEU A 174 12.32 -2.35 -6.34
CA LEU A 174 12.16 -0.88 -6.25
C LEU A 174 12.47 -0.31 -4.85
N PRO A 175 11.85 -0.78 -3.75
CA PRO A 175 12.19 -0.28 -2.41
C PRO A 175 13.65 -0.52 -2.03
N LEU A 176 14.25 -1.64 -2.47
CA LEU A 176 15.66 -1.96 -2.20
C LEU A 176 16.60 -1.00 -2.93
N ILE A 177 16.29 -0.67 -4.19
CA ILE A 177 17.02 0.33 -4.98
C ILE A 177 16.91 1.69 -4.32
N PHE A 178 15.70 2.13 -3.96
CA PHE A 178 15.49 3.42 -3.30
C PHE A 178 16.22 3.50 -1.94
N TRP A 179 16.17 2.44 -1.15
CA TRP A 179 16.89 2.37 0.11
C TRP A 179 18.40 2.45 -0.09
N SER A 180 18.94 1.75 -1.10
CA SER A 180 20.37 1.79 -1.44
C SER A 180 20.80 3.20 -1.86
N ILE A 181 20.02 3.88 -2.71
CA ILE A 181 20.25 5.28 -3.08
C ILE A 181 20.25 6.18 -1.84
N SER A 182 19.30 5.98 -0.91
CA SER A 182 19.24 6.77 0.32
C SER A 182 20.52 6.65 1.17
N LYS A 183 21.11 5.45 1.23
CA LYS A 183 22.38 5.18 1.93
C LYS A 183 23.57 5.82 1.22
N ILE A 184 23.62 5.74 -0.11
CA ILE A 184 24.68 6.40 -0.89
C ILE A 184 24.63 7.92 -0.69
N LEU A 185 23.43 8.52 -0.73
CA LEU A 185 23.27 9.96 -0.54
C LEU A 185 23.64 10.44 0.88
N LEU A 186 23.51 9.57 1.89
CA LEU A 186 23.99 9.85 3.23
C LEU A 186 25.51 10.03 3.28
N LEU A 187 26.25 9.30 2.44
CA LEU A 187 27.71 9.38 2.35
C LEU A 187 28.17 10.59 1.52
N VAL A 188 27.46 10.90 0.43
CA VAL A 188 27.87 11.94 -0.53
C VAL A 188 27.46 13.35 -0.09
N ILE A 189 26.26 13.54 0.47
CA ILE A 189 25.70 14.88 0.74
C ILE A 189 25.61 15.14 2.25
N LYS A 190 26.52 15.97 2.75
CA LYS A 190 26.55 16.38 4.17
C LYS A 190 25.38 17.29 4.56
N ASN A 191 24.92 18.16 3.65
CA ASN A 191 23.80 19.07 3.93
C ASN A 191 22.46 18.32 3.92
N GLY A 192 21.84 18.20 5.10
CA GLY A 192 20.60 17.44 5.28
C GLY A 192 19.39 17.95 4.48
N VAL A 193 19.29 19.27 4.23
CA VAL A 193 18.19 19.86 3.45
C VAL A 193 18.35 19.54 1.98
N LYS A 194 19.56 19.76 1.43
CA LYS A 194 19.87 19.42 0.02
C LYS A 194 19.70 17.92 -0.24
N ARG A 195 20.19 17.08 0.67
CA ARG A 195 20.05 15.62 0.60
C ARG A 195 18.58 15.20 0.52
N ARG A 196 17.72 15.77 1.37
CA ARG A 196 16.29 15.46 1.38
C ARG A 196 15.62 15.84 0.06
N LYS A 197 15.88 17.04 -0.46
CA LYS A 197 15.32 17.47 -1.76
C LYS A 197 15.73 16.52 -2.89
N PHE A 198 17.02 16.17 -2.94
CA PHE A 198 17.54 15.27 -3.97
C PHE A 198 16.92 13.86 -3.89
N LEU A 199 16.79 13.31 -2.68
CA LEU A 199 16.13 12.01 -2.46
C LEU A 199 14.67 12.04 -2.91
N VAL A 200 13.93 13.12 -2.62
CA VAL A 200 12.54 13.28 -3.05
C VAL A 200 12.44 13.33 -4.58
N TYR A 201 13.32 14.09 -5.26
CA TYR A 201 13.30 14.18 -6.73
C TYR A 201 13.61 12.84 -7.41
N ILE A 202 14.61 12.10 -6.91
CA ILE A 202 14.89 10.74 -7.41
C ILE A 202 13.71 9.81 -7.12
N GLY A 203 13.14 9.90 -5.92
CA GLY A 203 11.99 9.09 -5.54
C GLY A 203 10.81 9.31 -6.47
N VAL A 204 10.46 10.57 -6.73
CA VAL A 204 9.38 10.91 -7.67
C VAL A 204 9.68 10.32 -9.04
N LEU A 205 10.89 10.51 -9.59
CA LEU A 205 11.27 9.90 -10.87
C LEU A 205 11.08 8.38 -10.90
N ILE A 206 11.49 7.67 -9.83
CA ILE A 206 11.31 6.22 -9.71
C ILE A 206 9.82 5.86 -9.68
N VAL A 207 9.01 6.58 -8.92
CA VAL A 207 7.56 6.36 -8.81
C VAL A 207 6.88 6.59 -10.16
N THR A 208 7.17 7.70 -10.85
CA THR A 208 6.60 8.01 -12.16
C THR A 208 6.98 6.94 -13.20
N LEU A 209 8.27 6.60 -13.30
CA LEU A 209 8.73 5.58 -14.27
C LEU A 209 8.12 4.21 -14.01
N SER A 210 8.07 3.79 -12.74
CA SER A 210 7.46 2.50 -12.38
C SER A 210 5.94 2.50 -12.55
N THR A 211 5.26 3.63 -12.33
CA THR A 211 3.82 3.75 -12.60
C THR A 211 3.52 3.63 -14.08
N VAL A 212 4.29 4.33 -14.93
CA VAL A 212 4.17 4.24 -16.40
C VAL A 212 4.43 2.81 -16.86
N TYR A 213 5.45 2.16 -16.30
CA TYR A 213 5.76 0.76 -16.59
C TYR A 213 4.59 -0.18 -16.22
N ILE A 214 4.06 -0.10 -15.01
CA ILE A 214 2.90 -0.90 -14.59
C ILE A 214 1.72 -0.64 -15.52
N SER A 215 1.44 0.62 -15.84
CA SER A 215 0.32 1.01 -16.70
C SER A 215 0.46 0.47 -18.11
N TYR A 216 1.66 0.52 -18.69
CA TYR A 216 1.95 -0.04 -20.00
C TYR A 216 1.70 -1.56 -20.02
N GLU A 217 2.17 -2.29 -19.01
CA GLU A 217 2.01 -3.74 -18.93
C GLU A 217 0.53 -4.16 -18.83
N TYR A 218 -0.28 -3.42 -18.07
CA TYR A 218 -1.73 -3.68 -18.07
C TYR A 218 -2.34 -3.33 -19.42
N LEU A 219 -2.07 -2.14 -19.99
CA LEU A 219 -2.68 -1.71 -21.25
C LEU A 219 -2.25 -2.53 -22.49
N SER A 220 -1.12 -3.24 -22.43
CA SER A 220 -0.68 -4.12 -23.53
C SER A 220 -1.47 -5.42 -23.64
N ASP A 221 -2.14 -5.83 -22.56
CA ASP A 221 -2.96 -7.05 -22.52
C ASP A 221 -4.46 -6.71 -22.70
N SER A 222 -5.31 -7.72 -22.90
CA SER A 222 -6.77 -7.51 -22.96
C SER A 222 -7.32 -7.20 -21.55
N VAL A 223 -7.52 -5.92 -21.25
CA VAL A 223 -7.87 -5.44 -19.91
C VAL A 223 -9.37 -5.41 -19.68
N SER A 224 -9.82 -5.82 -18.49
CA SER A 224 -11.20 -5.62 -18.07
C SER A 224 -11.50 -4.12 -17.82
N THR A 225 -12.78 -3.72 -17.88
CA THR A 225 -13.16 -2.31 -17.64
C THR A 225 -12.72 -1.80 -16.26
N PHE A 226 -12.79 -2.65 -15.22
CA PHE A 226 -12.34 -2.30 -13.87
C PHE A 226 -10.83 -2.08 -13.78
N GLU A 227 -10.04 -2.91 -14.46
CA GLU A 227 -8.59 -2.75 -14.49
C GLU A 227 -8.20 -1.52 -15.29
N LEU A 228 -8.87 -1.22 -16.41
CA LEU A 228 -8.66 0.01 -17.19
C LEU A 228 -8.92 1.25 -16.33
N VAL A 229 -10.05 1.30 -15.62
CA VAL A 229 -10.35 2.38 -14.68
C VAL A 229 -9.27 2.48 -13.60
N SER A 230 -8.79 1.34 -13.09
CA SER A 230 -7.73 1.31 -12.08
C SER A 230 -6.39 1.82 -12.62
N VAL A 231 -6.05 1.57 -13.89
CA VAL A 231 -4.86 2.14 -14.55
C VAL A 231 -4.97 3.66 -14.62
N ILE A 232 -6.12 4.18 -15.06
CA ILE A 232 -6.36 5.63 -15.15
C ILE A 232 -6.27 6.27 -13.76
N LEU A 233 -6.89 5.66 -12.75
CA LEU A 233 -6.84 6.14 -11.37
C LEU A 233 -5.42 6.14 -10.82
N LEU A 234 -4.62 5.11 -11.10
CA LEU A 234 -3.23 5.04 -10.67
C LEU A 234 -2.38 6.14 -11.32
N LEU A 235 -2.52 6.35 -12.63
CA LEU A 235 -1.81 7.42 -13.35
C LEU A 235 -2.18 8.82 -12.82
N LEU A 236 -3.47 9.08 -12.63
CA LEU A 236 -3.96 10.34 -12.08
C LEU A 236 -3.48 10.54 -10.64
N TRP A 237 -3.57 9.49 -9.81
CA TRP A 237 -3.09 9.53 -8.44
C TRP A 237 -1.60 9.85 -8.41
N THR A 238 -0.78 9.17 -9.21
CA THR A 238 0.68 9.42 -9.27
C THR A 238 0.96 10.86 -9.69
N ALA A 239 0.33 11.36 -10.75
CA ALA A 239 0.54 12.73 -11.21
C ALA A 239 0.18 13.79 -10.15
N VAL A 240 -0.99 13.65 -9.52
CA VAL A 240 -1.46 14.56 -8.46
C VAL A 240 -0.54 14.51 -7.24
N MET A 241 -0.14 13.30 -6.83
CA MET A 241 0.68 13.11 -5.63
C MET A 241 2.15 13.49 -5.84
N ASP A 242 2.68 13.35 -7.05
CA ASP A 242 3.99 13.87 -7.43
C ASP A 242 4.00 15.40 -7.30
N ILE A 243 3.02 16.09 -7.91
CA ILE A 243 2.86 17.55 -7.80
C ILE A 243 2.73 17.98 -6.34
N TYR A 244 1.89 17.29 -5.57
CA TYR A 244 1.69 17.61 -4.15
C TYR A 244 2.98 17.44 -3.33
N THR A 245 3.77 16.41 -3.62
CA THR A 245 5.07 16.17 -3.00
C THR A 245 6.08 17.27 -3.35
N PHE A 246 6.12 17.73 -4.61
CA PHE A 246 6.95 18.85 -5.05
C PHE A 246 6.60 20.17 -4.35
N ILE A 247 5.31 20.42 -4.15
CA ILE A 247 4.84 21.61 -3.43
C ILE A 247 5.28 21.53 -1.97
N GLU A 248 5.07 20.39 -1.29
CA GLU A 248 5.36 20.27 0.14
C GLU A 248 6.86 20.36 0.45
N ILE A 249 7.74 19.78 -0.38
CA ILE A 249 9.19 19.80 -0.14
C ILE A 249 9.82 21.20 -0.34
N ASN A 250 9.16 22.06 -1.12
CA ASN A 250 9.61 23.41 -1.39
C ASN A 250 8.98 24.47 -0.48
N LYS A 251 8.00 24.10 0.35
CA LYS A 251 7.46 25.01 1.37
C LYS A 251 8.57 25.39 2.36
N PRO A 252 8.70 26.69 2.70
CA PRO A 252 9.63 27.11 3.74
C PRO A 252 9.23 26.44 5.07
N ASN A 253 10.23 25.95 5.82
CA ASN A 253 10.00 25.52 7.19
C ASN A 253 9.66 26.78 8.00
N VAL A 254 8.38 27.05 8.19
CA VAL A 254 7.94 28.02 9.18
C VAL A 254 8.02 27.29 10.51
N GLU A 255 9.12 27.49 11.23
CA GLU A 255 9.13 27.24 12.67
C GLU A 255 8.17 28.27 13.26
N ILE A 256 6.94 27.83 13.56
CA ILE A 256 6.10 28.58 14.47
C ILE A 256 6.81 28.43 15.81
N GLU A 257 7.70 29.37 16.13
CA GLU A 257 8.07 29.62 17.51
C GLU A 257 6.74 29.81 18.24
N LYS A 258 6.34 28.79 19.00
CA LYS A 258 5.34 28.98 20.04
C LYS A 258 6.00 29.92 21.04
N VAL A 259 5.89 31.22 20.80
CA VAL A 259 5.91 32.20 21.87
C VAL A 259 4.67 31.90 22.68
N SER A 260 4.76 30.91 23.57
CA SER A 260 3.78 30.74 24.63
C SER A 260 3.90 32.00 25.48
N SER A 261 2.97 32.90 25.23
CA SER A 261 2.64 34.07 26.01
C SER A 261 2.79 33.83 27.51
N VAL A 262 3.74 34.54 28.12
CA VAL A 262 3.54 35.41 29.30
C VAL A 262 2.29 35.11 30.14
N ARG A 263 2.50 34.41 31.26
CA ARG A 263 2.05 34.70 32.64
C ARG A 263 1.99 33.37 33.40
N ALA A 264 3.10 32.97 34.01
CA ALA A 264 2.99 32.34 35.31
C ALA A 264 2.42 33.44 36.22
N VAL A 265 1.14 33.34 36.53
CA VAL A 265 0.50 34.21 37.52
C VAL A 265 1.13 33.85 38.86
N ASP A 266 1.79 34.84 39.46
CA ASP A 266 2.22 34.86 40.85
C ASP A 266 1.05 34.45 41.77
N ILE A 267 1.29 33.43 42.59
CA ILE A 267 0.75 33.39 43.95
C ILE A 267 1.94 33.08 44.87
N GLU A 268 2.16 34.07 45.73
CA GLU A 268 3.27 34.35 46.62
C GLU A 268 3.50 33.30 47.74
N ILE A 269 4.70 33.31 48.35
CA ILE A 269 4.94 33.62 49.79
C ILE A 269 6.29 33.02 50.27
N ASN A 270 7.13 33.91 50.84
CA ASN A 270 8.26 33.66 51.76
C ASN A 270 9.59 33.08 51.23
N GLN A 271 10.37 33.89 50.51
CA GLN A 271 11.83 33.80 50.66
C GLN A 271 12.43 35.19 50.93
N PRO A 272 13.06 35.41 52.11
CA PRO A 272 13.67 36.70 52.42
C PRO A 272 14.94 36.90 51.57
N ILE A 273 14.96 38.04 50.88
CA ILE A 273 16.08 38.51 50.06
C ILE A 273 17.27 38.80 50.99
N ARG A 274 18.36 38.03 50.85
CA ARG A 274 19.66 38.38 51.45
C ARG A 274 20.39 39.35 50.54
N ILE A 275 20.45 40.61 50.95
CA ILE A 275 21.43 41.57 50.41
C ILE A 275 22.76 41.29 51.12
N LYS A 276 23.80 40.94 50.37
CA LYS A 276 25.19 41.04 50.85
C LYS A 276 25.82 42.31 50.28
N LYS A 277 26.42 43.08 51.19
CA LYS A 277 27.31 44.22 50.91
C LYS A 277 28.51 43.80 50.07
#